data_AF-A0ABD2NDZ1-F1
#
_entry.id   AF-A0ABD2NDZ1-F1
#
_cell.length_a   1.000
_cell.length_b   1.000
_cell.length_c   1.000
_cell.angle_alpha   90.00
_cell.angle_beta   90.00
_cell.angle_gamma   90.00
#
_symmetry.space_group_name_H-M   'P 1'
#
loop_
_entity.id
_entity.type
_entity.pdbx_description
1 polymer ?
#
loop_
_entity_poly.entity_id
_entity_poly.type
_entity_poly.pdbx_seq_one_letter_code
_entity_poly.pdbx_strand_id
1 'polypeptide(L)'
;MNDSVGYIFISQYSFMTIMLALFEYQLIKTGNIVLLMRFSGWLLMQIAICSSGQYLINESLQIRDAVYNMPWYDMPSELRRTFEVFLASVQKPMSLVAKPIVVLNNEYLLSVVKSSYSIMMFLQTWSSIEIE
;
A
#
# COMPACT_ATOMS: atom_id res chain seq x y z
N MET A 1 6.83 -1.79 -19.24
CA MET A 1 6.92 -2.60 -18.00
C MET A 1 6.29 -1.89 -16.82
N ASN A 2 6.60 -0.60 -16.57
CA ASN A 2 6.00 0.21 -15.49
C ASN A 2 4.46 0.35 -15.61
N ASP A 3 3.92 0.48 -16.82
CA ASP A 3 2.47 0.60 -17.01
C ASP A 3 1.72 -0.72 -16.74
N SER A 4 2.27 -1.84 -17.21
CA SER A 4 1.69 -3.18 -17.02
C SER A 4 1.64 -3.58 -15.55
N VAL A 5 2.71 -3.31 -14.78
CA VAL A 5 2.70 -3.56 -13.33
C VAL A 5 1.70 -2.64 -12.64
N GLY A 6 1.59 -1.38 -13.05
CA GLY A 6 0.59 -0.44 -12.54
C GLY A 6 -0.85 -0.95 -12.64
N TYR A 7 -1.25 -1.50 -13.80
CA TYR A 7 -2.57 -2.09 -13.97
C TYR A 7 -2.81 -3.32 -13.08
N ILE A 8 -1.78 -4.15 -12.88
CA ILE A 8 -1.85 -5.31 -11.98
C ILE A 8 -2.09 -4.87 -10.54
N PHE A 9 -1.39 -3.83 -10.06
CA PHE A 9 -1.62 -3.34 -8.69
C PHE A 9 -3.01 -2.71 -8.51
N ILE A 10 -3.54 -2.02 -9.52
CA ILE A 10 -4.89 -1.42 -9.47
C ILE A 10 -5.96 -2.52 -9.48
N SER A 11 -5.81 -3.56 -10.31
CA SER A 11 -6.77 -4.67 -10.35
C SER A 11 -6.74 -5.49 -9.06
N GLN A 12 -5.57 -5.67 -8.46
CA GLN A 12 -5.44 -6.28 -7.13
C GLN A 12 -6.13 -5.43 -6.06
N TYR A 13 -5.96 -4.10 -6.08
CA TYR A 13 -6.59 -3.19 -5.11
C TYR A 13 -8.12 -3.26 -5.11
N SER A 14 -8.75 -3.20 -6.30
CA SER A 14 -10.21 -3.26 -6.39
C SER A 14 -10.74 -4.60 -5.90
N PHE A 15 -10.05 -5.69 -6.25
CA PHE A 15 -10.40 -7.04 -5.81
C PHE A 15 -10.30 -7.21 -4.29
N MET A 16 -9.23 -6.70 -3.66
CA MET A 16 -9.08 -6.73 -2.20
C MET A 16 -10.17 -5.92 -1.49
N THR A 17 -10.55 -4.75 -2.03
CA THR A 17 -11.58 -3.88 -1.45
C THR A 17 -12.97 -4.54 -1.47
N ILE A 18 -13.33 -5.19 -2.58
CA ILE A 18 -14.61 -5.91 -2.71
C ILE A 18 -14.64 -7.12 -1.77
N MET A 19 -13.56 -7.90 -1.69
CA MET A 19 -13.48 -9.06 -0.80
C MET A 19 -13.65 -8.67 0.66
N LEU A 20 -12.99 -7.59 1.11
CA LEU A 20 -13.14 -7.07 2.47
C LEU A 20 -14.60 -6.68 2.77
N ALA A 21 -15.25 -5.94 1.88
CA ALA A 21 -16.65 -5.51 2.08
C ALA A 21 -17.64 -6.69 2.21
N LEU A 22 -17.47 -7.74 1.39
CA LEU A 22 -18.31 -8.93 1.45
C LEU A 22 -18.07 -9.73 2.74
N PHE A 23 -16.82 -9.81 3.21
CA PHE A 23 -16.49 -10.44 4.49
C PHE A 23 -17.11 -9.70 5.67
N GLU A 24 -16.99 -8.37 5.71
CA GLU A 24 -17.61 -7.52 6.75
C GLU A 24 -19.13 -7.75 6.81
N TYR A 25 -19.80 -7.83 5.65
CA TYR A 25 -21.23 -8.12 5.58
C TYR A 25 -21.58 -9.53 6.10
N GLN A 26 -20.83 -10.57 5.70
CA GLN A 26 -21.07 -11.94 6.18
C GLN A 26 -20.84 -12.10 7.69
N LEU A 27 -19.88 -11.36 8.24
CA LEU A 27 -19.55 -11.37 9.66
C LEU A 27 -20.72 -10.87 10.50
N ILE A 28 -21.38 -9.79 10.06
CA ILE A 28 -22.55 -9.20 10.73
C ILE A 28 -23.77 -10.13 10.66
N LYS A 29 -24.00 -10.77 9.50
CA LYS A 29 -25.20 -11.60 9.28
C LYS A 29 -25.12 -12.97 9.93
N THR A 30 -23.94 -13.58 9.98
CA THR A 30 -23.79 -15.02 10.29
C THR A 30 -22.99 -15.30 11.56
N GLY A 31 -22.14 -14.36 12.02
CA GLY A 31 -21.36 -14.52 13.26
C GLY A 31 -20.47 -15.78 13.31
N ASN A 32 -20.02 -16.30 12.17
CA ASN A 32 -19.35 -17.59 12.10
C ASN A 32 -17.85 -17.49 12.49
N ILE A 33 -17.45 -18.24 13.53
CA ILE A 33 -16.08 -18.28 14.05
C ILE A 33 -15.03 -18.73 13.01
N VAL A 34 -15.40 -19.61 12.06
CA VAL A 34 -14.50 -20.09 11.01
C VAL A 34 -14.18 -18.97 10.00
N LEU A 35 -15.16 -18.12 9.71
CA LEU A 35 -14.98 -16.94 8.84
C LEU A 35 -14.11 -15.89 9.53
N LEU A 36 -14.29 -15.68 10.84
CA LEU A 36 -13.44 -14.82 11.67
C LEU A 36 -11.97 -15.27 11.65
N MET A 37 -11.71 -16.57 11.82
CA MET A 37 -10.36 -17.11 11.77
C MET A 37 -9.70 -16.86 10.41
N ARG A 38 -10.40 -17.14 9.31
CA ARG A 38 -9.91 -16.87 7.94
C ARG A 38 -9.65 -15.38 7.68
N PHE A 39 -10.52 -14.51 8.17
CA PHE A 39 -10.37 -13.07 8.01
C PHE A 39 -9.14 -12.52 8.73
N SER A 40 -8.90 -12.96 9.97
CA SER A 40 -7.73 -12.54 10.74
C SER A 40 -6.42 -12.86 10.02
N GLY A 41 -6.32 -14.04 9.39
CA GLY A 41 -5.14 -14.43 8.61
C GLY A 41 -4.93 -13.54 7.38
N TRP A 42 -6.00 -13.20 6.65
CA TRP A 42 -5.91 -12.32 5.49
C TRP A 42 -5.51 -10.89 5.87
N LEU A 43 -6.09 -10.34 6.95
CA LEU A 43 -5.71 -9.02 7.47
C LEU A 43 -4.24 -8.96 7.89
N LEU A 44 -3.75 -9.97 8.62
CA LEU A 44 -2.35 -10.02 9.05
C LEU A 44 -1.39 -10.02 7.86
N MET A 45 -1.71 -10.74 6.79
CA MET A 45 -0.93 -10.73 5.56
C MET A 45 -0.89 -9.36 4.90
N GLN A 46 -2.03 -8.65 4.83
CA GLN A 46 -2.09 -7.30 4.27
C GLN A 46 -1.28 -6.29 5.09
N ILE A 47 -1.37 -6.37 6.41
CA ILE A 47 -0.58 -5.53 7.32
C ILE A 47 0.91 -5.82 7.15
N ALA A 48 1.31 -7.09 7.05
CA ALA A 48 2.71 -7.47 6.81
C ALA A 48 3.24 -6.89 5.50
N ILE A 49 2.49 -6.98 4.41
CA ILE A 49 2.87 -6.41 3.11
C ILE A 49 2.97 -4.88 3.17
N CYS A 50 1.98 -4.21 3.79
CA CYS A 50 1.99 -2.75 3.93
C CYS A 50 3.14 -2.26 4.82
N SER A 51 3.42 -2.96 5.92
CA SER A 51 4.54 -2.64 6.82
C SER A 51 5.89 -2.80 6.12
N SER A 52 6.03 -3.82 5.27
CA SER A 52 7.25 -4.05 4.48
C SER A 52 7.42 -2.96 3.43
N GLY A 53 6.34 -2.53 2.77
CA GLY A 53 6.34 -1.39 1.86
C GLY A 53 6.74 -0.08 2.55
N GLN A 54 6.24 0.16 3.75
CA GLN A 54 6.62 1.30 4.57
C GLN A 54 8.08 1.29 5.01
N TYR A 55 8.57 0.14 5.46
CA TYR A 55 9.98 -0.03 5.82
C TYR A 55 10.89 0.30 4.63
N LEU A 56 10.57 -0.21 3.44
CA LEU A 56 11.35 0.06 2.23
C LEU A 56 11.36 1.56 1.86
N ILE A 57 10.23 2.24 2.00
CA ILE A 57 10.15 3.70 1.76
C ILE A 57 11.00 4.46 2.77
N ASN A 58 10.93 4.08 4.04
CA ASN A 58 11.69 4.73 5.11
C ASN A 58 13.21 4.55 4.95
N GLU A 59 13.66 3.34 4.60
CA GLU A 59 15.07 3.07 4.31
C GLU A 59 15.56 3.85 3.09
N SER A 60 14.74 3.94 2.03
CA SER A 60 15.04 4.73 0.84
C SER A 60 15.23 6.21 1.14
N LEU A 61 14.41 6.77 2.05
CA LEU A 61 14.55 8.15 2.52
C LEU A 61 15.80 8.34 3.39
N GLN A 62 16.13 7.40 4.26
CA GLN A 62 17.35 7.46 5.07
C GLN A 62 18.61 7.43 4.19
N ILE A 63 18.64 6.58 3.16
CA ILE A 63 19.75 6.53 2.19
C ILE A 63 19.86 7.88 1.47
N ARG A 64 18.74 8.48 1.04
CA ARG A 64 18.73 9.81 0.42
C ARG A 64 19.34 10.87 1.32
N ASP A 65 18.95 10.90 2.59
CA ASP A 65 19.40 11.91 3.53
C ASP A 65 20.89 11.70 3.91
N ALA A 66 21.33 10.44 4.03
CA ALA A 66 22.74 10.09 4.24
C ALA A 66 23.63 10.50 3.06
N VAL A 67 23.17 10.28 1.83
CA VAL A 67 23.89 10.69 0.61
C VAL A 67 23.94 12.21 0.50
N TYR A 68 22.85 12.92 0.84
CA TYR A 68 22.83 14.38 0.84
C TYR A 68 23.81 15.00 1.85
N ASN A 69 23.96 14.39 3.02
CA ASN A 69 24.85 14.86 4.09
C ASN A 69 26.33 14.48 3.92
N MET A 70 26.69 13.71 2.89
CA MET A 70 28.11 13.38 2.65
C MET A 70 28.91 14.62 2.17
N PRO A 71 30.17 14.78 2.61
CA PRO A 71 31.03 15.88 2.18
C PRO A 71 31.54 15.67 0.75
N TRP A 72 30.65 15.86 -0.23
CA TRP A 72 30.91 15.65 -1.66
C TRP A 72 31.94 16.64 -2.24
N TYR A 73 32.16 17.76 -1.57
CA TYR A 73 33.12 18.79 -1.93
C TYR A 73 34.58 18.39 -1.66
N ASP A 74 34.82 17.42 -0.76
CA ASP A 74 36.15 16.95 -0.38
C ASP A 74 36.55 15.64 -1.10
N MET A 75 35.71 15.19 -2.05
CA MET A 75 35.90 13.93 -2.80
C MET A 75 36.78 14.15 -4.05
N PRO A 76 37.64 13.18 -4.41
CA PRO A 76 38.42 13.25 -5.65
C PRO A 76 37.52 13.34 -6.89
N SER A 77 38.03 13.98 -7.96
CA SER A 77 37.27 14.33 -9.16
C SER A 77 36.62 13.14 -9.88
N GLU A 78 37.18 11.93 -9.77
CA GLU A 78 36.60 10.71 -10.34
C GLU A 78 35.33 10.26 -9.60
N LEU A 79 35.28 10.42 -8.27
CA LEU A 79 34.13 10.06 -7.44
C LEU A 79 33.00 11.10 -7.52
N ARG A 80 33.35 12.37 -7.77
CA ARG A 80 32.39 13.48 -7.86
C ARG A 80 31.32 13.26 -8.94
N ARG A 81 31.72 12.77 -10.12
CA ARG A 81 30.80 12.47 -11.23
C ARG A 81 29.86 11.30 -10.90
N THR A 82 30.36 10.26 -10.25
CA THR A 82 29.56 9.13 -9.78
C THR A 82 28.58 9.56 -8.70
N PHE A 83 29.02 10.44 -7.78
CA PHE A 83 28.19 10.99 -6.71
C PHE A 83 27.04 11.83 -7.26
N GLU A 84 27.26 12.68 -8.28
CA GLU A 84 26.20 13.47 -8.92
C GLU A 84 25.13 12.57 -9.56
N VAL A 85 25.54 11.51 -10.27
CA VAL A 85 24.61 10.52 -10.86
C VAL A 85 23.86 9.75 -9.76
N PHE A 86 24.55 9.39 -8.68
CA PHE A 86 23.96 8.70 -7.55
C PHE A 86 22.95 9.58 -6.82
N LEU A 87 23.28 10.83 -6.53
CA LEU A 87 22.40 11.81 -5.90
C LEU A 87 21.14 12.05 -6.75
N ALA A 88 21.29 12.18 -8.08
CA ALA A 88 20.16 12.30 -9.01
C ALA A 88 19.27 11.04 -9.02
N SER A 89 19.86 9.86 -8.78
CA SER A 89 19.15 8.58 -8.75
C SER A 89 18.40 8.36 -7.43
N VAL A 90 18.98 8.76 -6.30
CA VAL A 90 18.40 8.61 -4.95
C VAL A 90 17.37 9.72 -4.63
N GLN A 91 17.47 10.89 -5.30
CA GLN A 91 16.45 11.94 -5.22
C GLN A 91 15.07 11.49 -5.70
N LYS A 92 14.98 10.49 -6.59
CA LYS A 92 13.73 9.78 -6.83
C LYS A 92 13.61 8.73 -5.74
N PRO A 93 12.79 8.97 -4.69
CA PRO A 93 12.60 7.95 -3.67
C PRO A 93 12.18 6.67 -4.37
N MET A 94 12.88 5.58 -4.05
CA MET A 94 12.51 4.22 -4.44
C MET A 94 11.26 3.83 -3.64
N SER A 95 10.19 4.57 -3.86
CA SER A 95 8.86 4.17 -3.46
C SER A 95 8.42 3.16 -4.50
N LEU A 96 7.80 2.07 -4.05
CA LEU A 96 7.17 1.07 -4.91
C LEU A 96 5.93 1.73 -5.56
N VAL A 97 6.16 2.73 -6.40
CA VAL A 97 5.15 3.54 -7.09
C VAL A 97 4.85 2.82 -8.39
N ALA A 98 3.89 1.92 -8.36
CA ALA A 98 3.41 1.28 -9.60
C ALA A 98 2.63 2.27 -10.50
N LYS A 99 2.25 3.42 -9.96
CA LYS A 99 1.73 4.66 -10.58
C LYS A 99 1.50 5.64 -9.40
N PRO A 100 1.32 6.96 -9.60
CA PRO A 100 1.02 7.92 -8.53
C PRO A 100 -0.31 7.68 -7.78
N ILE A 101 -0.91 6.49 -7.93
CA ILE A 101 -2.23 6.11 -7.44
C ILE A 101 -2.13 5.07 -6.31
N VAL A 102 -1.04 4.29 -6.24
CA VAL A 102 -0.91 3.22 -5.24
C VAL A 102 0.50 3.18 -4.70
N VAL A 103 0.69 3.83 -3.55
CA VAL A 103 1.88 3.66 -2.71
C VAL A 103 1.49 2.67 -1.61
N LEU A 104 2.26 1.58 -1.47
CA LEU A 104 2.10 0.64 -0.36
C LEU A 104 2.46 1.33 0.96
N ASN A 105 1.45 1.98 1.55
CA ASN A 105 1.54 2.77 2.78
C ASN A 105 0.40 2.43 3.74
N ASN A 106 0.57 2.75 5.02
CA ASN A 106 -0.50 2.73 6.00
C ASN A 106 -1.72 3.56 5.55
N GLU A 107 -1.50 4.66 4.82
CA GLU A 107 -2.60 5.43 4.20
C GLU A 107 -3.39 4.64 3.16
N TYR A 108 -2.72 3.75 2.42
CA TYR A 108 -3.38 2.86 1.46
C TYR A 108 -4.27 1.85 2.17
N LEU A 109 -3.79 1.25 3.27
CA LEU A 109 -4.61 0.34 4.07
C LEU A 109 -5.85 1.05 4.65
N LEU A 110 -5.69 2.27 5.14
CA LEU A 110 -6.82 3.09 5.61
C LEU A 110 -7.82 3.44 4.50
N SER A 111 -7.32 3.72 3.29
CA SER A 111 -8.18 3.98 2.13
C SER A 111 -9.02 2.76 1.76
N VAL A 112 -8.41 1.56 1.70
CA VAL A 112 -9.11 0.29 1.43
C VAL A 112 -10.22 0.07 2.44
N VAL A 113 -9.92 0.17 3.74
CA VAL A 113 -10.88 -0.09 4.82
C VAL A 113 -12.04 0.91 4.80
N LYS A 114 -11.79 2.18 4.48
CA LYS A 114 -12.86 3.18 4.35
C LYS A 114 -13.77 2.86 3.17
N SER A 115 -13.19 2.51 2.03
CA SER A 115 -13.97 2.14 0.84
C SER A 115 -14.78 0.86 1.07
N SER A 116 -14.22 -0.16 1.70
CA SER A 116 -14.95 -1.40 2.01
C SER A 116 -16.13 -1.14 2.94
N TYR A 117 -15.91 -0.38 4.01
CA TYR A 117 -16.97 -0.04 4.96
C TYR A 117 -18.12 0.72 4.30
N SER A 118 -17.80 1.63 3.37
CA SER A 118 -18.82 2.35 2.59
C SER A 118 -19.66 1.40 1.73
N ILE A 119 -19.03 0.41 1.07
CA ILE A 119 -19.73 -0.61 0.28
C ILE A 119 -20.58 -1.50 1.19
N MET A 120 -20.05 -1.90 2.34
CA MET A 120 -20.78 -2.70 3.33
C MET A 120 -22.04 -1.94 3.80
N MET A 121 -21.90 -0.67 4.19
CA MET A 121 -23.03 0.15 4.65
C MET A 121 -24.11 0.26 3.56
N PHE A 122 -23.71 0.46 2.31
CA PHE A 122 -24.63 0.47 1.17
C PHE A 122 -25.40 -0.85 1.04
N LEU A 123 -24.70 -1.99 1.12
CA LEU A 123 -25.33 -3.32 1.05
C LEU A 123 -26.30 -3.58 2.21
N GLN A 124 -25.99 -3.09 3.41
CA GLN A 124 -26.88 -3.18 4.57
C GLN A 124 -28.16 -2.39 4.36
N THR A 125 -28.06 -1.13 3.92
CA THR A 125 -29.22 -0.29 3.63
C THR A 125 -30.11 -0.92 2.57
N TRP A 126 -29.52 -1.43 1.48
CA TRP A 126 -30.27 -2.08 0.41
C TRP A 126 -31.00 -3.33 0.91
N SER A 127 -30.32 -4.16 1.71
CA SER A 127 -30.93 -5.34 2.32
C SER A 127 -32.08 -5.03 3.29
N SER A 128 -32.08 -3.86 3.93
CA SER A 128 -33.16 -3.44 4.83
C SER A 128 -34.42 -3.04 4.07
N ILE A 129 -34.28 -2.47 2.87
CA ILE A 129 -35.39 -2.04 2.02
C ILE A 129 -36.18 -3.24 1.46
N GLU A 130 -35.52 -4.35 1.16
CA GLU A 130 -36.18 -5.55 0.62
C GLU A 130 -37.02 -6.32 1.66
N ILE A 131 -36.88 -5.99 2.95
CA ILE A 131 -37.58 -6.68 4.06
C ILE A 131 -38.87 -5.94 4.47
N GLU A 132 -39.07 -4.69 4.01
CA GLU A 132 -40.30 -3.88 4.17
C GLU A 132 -41.27 -4.07 3.00
#